data_AF-A0A3D0YYP6-F1
#
_entry.id   AF-A0A3D0YYP6-F1
#
_cell.length_a   1.000
_cell.length_b   1.000
_cell.length_c   1.000
_cell.angle_alpha   90.00
_cell.angle_beta   90.00
_cell.angle_gamma   90.00
#
_symmetry.space_group_name_H-M   'P 1'
#
loop_
_entity.id
_entity.type
_entity.pdbx_description
1 polymer ?
#
loop_
_entity_poly.entity_id
_entity_poly.type
_entity_poly.pdbx_seq_one_letter_code
_entity_poly.pdbx_strand_id
1 'polypeptide(L)' 'MLAPLTSLKELVAIHRWIQGLEDEDLQFIKRFVLSSGSLKDLAGQYGVTYPTIRLRLDRL' A
#
# COMPACT_ATOMS: atom_id res chain seq x y z
N MET A 1 31.99 -3.24 21.26
CA MET A 1 31.45 -4.00 20.11
C MET A 1 29.96 -3.68 20.02
N LEU A 2 29.61 -2.58 19.35
CA LEU A 2 28.21 -2.20 19.13
C LEU A 2 27.74 -2.94 17.88
N ALA A 3 26.75 -3.83 18.03
CA ALA A 3 26.12 -4.48 16.90
C ALA A 3 25.56 -3.41 15.93
N PRO A 4 25.57 -3.66 14.62
CA PRO A 4 25.12 -2.67 13.64
C PRO A 4 23.61 -2.42 13.82
N LEU A 5 23.15 -1.29 13.28
CA LEU A 5 21.76 -0.85 13.12
C LEU A 5 20.88 -1.83 12.29
N THR A 6 21.06 -3.14 12.41
CA THR A 6 20.42 -4.18 11.58
C THR A 6 18.90 -4.31 11.80
N SER A 7 18.32 -3.60 12.77
CA SER A 7 16.95 -3.86 13.24
C SER A 7 15.95 -2.73 12.94
N LEU A 8 16.27 -1.78 12.06
CA LEU A 8 15.22 -0.86 11.54
C LEU A 8 14.12 -1.64 10.80
N LYS A 9 14.47 -2.79 10.20
CA LYS A 9 13.54 -3.74 9.59
C LYS A 9 12.74 -4.60 10.58
N GLU A 10 13.18 -4.75 11.84
CA GLU A 10 12.39 -5.51 12.84
C GLU A 10 11.57 -4.61 13.77
N LEU A 11 11.97 -3.35 13.97
CA LEU A 11 11.17 -2.36 14.73
C LEU A 11 9.79 -2.14 14.09
N VAL A 12 9.70 -2.29 12.78
CA VAL A 12 8.44 -2.47 12.09
C VAL A 12 8.28 -3.97 11.90
N ALA A 13 7.69 -4.65 12.88
CA ALA A 13 7.15 -5.99 12.65
C ALA A 13 6.12 -5.87 11.53
N ILE A 14 6.57 -6.11 10.29
CA ILE A 14 5.71 -6.13 9.11
C ILE A 14 4.68 -7.20 9.41
N HIS A 15 3.46 -6.76 9.73
CA HIS A 15 2.40 -7.65 10.17
C HIS A 15 2.19 -8.72 9.10
N ARG A 16 1.85 -9.95 9.52
CA ARG A 16 1.67 -11.09 8.60
C ARG A 16 0.76 -10.78 7.39
N TRP A 17 -0.22 -9.89 7.56
CA TRP A 17 -1.10 -9.48 6.46
C TRP A 17 -0.36 -8.73 5.35
N ILE A 18 0.63 -7.90 5.68
CA ILE A 18 1.43 -7.15 4.71
C ILE A 18 2.36 -8.10 3.93
N GLN A 19 2.86 -9.16 4.58
CA GLN A 19 3.71 -10.15 3.91
C GLN A 19 2.99 -10.97 2.84
N GLY A 20 1.66 -11.00 2.87
CA GLY A 20 0.84 -11.69 1.87
C GLY A 20 0.46 -10.82 0.67
N LEU A 21 0.86 -9.54 0.66
CA LEU A 21 0.56 -8.63 -0.44
C LEU A 21 1.66 -8.66 -1.50
N GLU A 22 1.23 -8.69 -2.75
CA GLU A 22 2.13 -8.50 -3.89
C GLU A 22 2.63 -7.05 -3.92
N ASP A 23 3.76 -6.81 -4.59
CA ASP A 23 4.34 -5.45 -4.70
C ASP A 23 3.36 -4.43 -5.31
N GLU A 24 2.50 -4.89 -6.23
CA GLU A 24 1.46 -4.06 -6.85
C GLU A 24 0.38 -3.61 -5.87
N ASP A 25 0.05 -4.47 -4.90
CA ASP A 25 -0.94 -4.18 -3.87
C ASP A 25 -0.37 -3.18 -2.86
N LEU A 26 0.90 -3.35 -2.49
CA LEU A 26 1.62 -2.40 -1.65
C LEU A 26 1.70 -1.01 -2.31
N GLN A 27 1.99 -0.95 -3.61
CA GLN A 27 1.99 0.31 -4.34
C GLN A 27 0.60 0.95 -4.41
N PHE A 28 -0.44 0.13 -4.62
CA PHE A 28 -1.81 0.63 -4.62
C PHE A 28 -2.18 1.22 -3.25
N ILE A 29 -1.97 0.48 -2.16
CA ILE A 29 -2.28 0.93 -0.80
C ILE A 29 -1.51 2.21 -0.47
N LYS A 30 -0.22 2.28 -0.83
CA LYS A 30 0.59 3.48 -0.64
C LYS A 30 -0.05 4.70 -1.31
N ARG A 31 -0.45 4.58 -2.58
CA ARG A 31 -1.09 5.70 -3.30
C ARG A 31 -2.46 6.05 -2.72
N PHE A 32 -3.24 5.04 -2.31
CA PHE A 32 -4.53 5.24 -1.65
C PHE A 32 -4.40 6.01 -0.33
N VAL A 33 -3.40 5.68 0.50
CA VAL A 33 -3.13 6.40 1.74
C VAL A 33 -2.64 7.83 1.45
N LEU A 34 -1.76 8.01 0.46
CA LEU A 34 -1.30 9.33 0.03
C LEU A 34 -2.42 10.21 -0.57
N SER A 35 -3.47 9.61 -1.11
CA SER A 35 -4.69 10.31 -1.53
C SER A 35 -5.73 10.43 -0.41
N SER A 36 -5.34 10.24 0.85
CA SER A 36 -6.23 10.28 2.02
C SER A 36 -7.45 9.36 1.92
N GLY A 37 -7.32 8.24 1.20
CA GLY A 37 -8.40 7.30 0.94
C GLY A 37 -9.40 7.72 -0.15
N SER A 38 -9.13 8.80 -0.88
CA SER A 38 -10.00 9.28 -1.96
C SER A 38 -9.91 8.40 -3.21
N LEU A 39 -10.90 7.53 -3.41
CA LEU A 39 -11.01 6.71 -4.62
C LEU A 39 -11.20 7.55 -5.89
N LYS A 40 -11.82 8.73 -5.77
CA LYS A 40 -12.03 9.63 -6.91
C LYS A 40 -10.72 10.25 -7.37
N ASP A 41 -9.90 10.72 -6.44
CA ASP A 41 -8.58 11.27 -6.79
C ASP A 41 -7.64 10.18 -7.29
N LEU A 42 -7.69 8.99 -6.69
CA LEU A 42 -6.92 7.85 -7.14
C LEU A 42 -7.32 7.42 -8.57
N ALA A 43 -8.62 7.38 -8.88
CA ALA A 43 -9.11 7.13 -10.23
C ALA A 43 -8.53 8.14 -11.25
N GLY A 44 -8.50 9.42 -10.89
CA GLY A 44 -7.84 10.46 -11.69
C GLY A 44 -6.34 10.22 -11.89
N GLN A 45 -5.61 9.86 -10.83
CA GLN A 45 -4.17 9.58 -10.90
C GLN A 45 -3.83 8.37 -11.77
N TYR A 46 -4.66 7.33 -11.73
CA TYR A 46 -4.49 6.13 -12.54
C TYR A 46 -5.06 6.25 -13.96
N GLY A 47 -5.76 7.35 -14.28
CA GLY A 47 -6.37 7.54 -15.59
C GLY A 47 -7.52 6.55 -15.88
N VAL A 48 -8.20 6.07 -14.85
CA VAL A 48 -9.30 5.10 -14.95
C VAL A 48 -10.56 5.63 -14.26
N THR A 49 -11.66 4.88 -14.36
CA THR A 49 -12.92 5.30 -13.75
C THR A 49 -12.99 4.95 -12.25
N TYR A 50 -13.83 5.66 -11.51
CA TYR A 50 -14.10 5.37 -10.10
C TYR A 50 -14.55 3.91 -9.86
N PRO A 51 -15.48 3.32 -10.64
CA PRO A 51 -15.81 1.90 -10.52
C PRO A 51 -14.62 0.97 -10.68
N THR A 52 -13.68 1.27 -11.60
CA THR A 52 -12.48 0.47 -11.82
C THR A 52 -11.58 0.44 -10.58
N ILE A 53 -11.31 1.60 -9.98
CA ILE A 53 -10.49 1.69 -8.77
C ILE A 53 -11.19 1.07 -7.56
N ARG A 54 -12.50 1.26 -7.42
CA ARG A 54 -13.27 0.64 -6.35
C ARG A 54 -13.17 -0.89 -6.40
N LEU A 55 -13.36 -1.48 -7.58
CA LEU A 55 -13.22 -2.93 -7.77
C LEU A 55 -11.81 -3.44 -7.47
N ARG A 56 -10.77 -2.62 -7.69
CA ARG A 56 -9.40 -2.97 -7.30
C ARG A 56 -9.24 -2.97 -5.79
N LEU A 57 -9.76 -1.96 -5.09
CA LEU A 57 -9.75 -1.92 -3.63
C LEU A 57 -10.50 -3.12 -3.03
N ASP A 58 -11.66 -3.49 -3.61
CA ASP A 58 -12.49 -4.62 -3.14
C ASP A 58 -11.79 -6.00 -3.28
N ARG A 59 -10.68 -6.08 -4.03
CA ARG A 59 -9.93 -7.32 -4.28
C ARG A 59 -8.67 -7.48 -3.42
N LEU A 60 -8.27 -6.43 -2.70
CA LEU A 60 -7.19 -6.46 -1.71
C LEU A 60 -7.63 -7.17 -0.43
#